data_AF-R2QT17-F1
#
_entry.id   AF-R2QT17-F1
#
_cell.length_a   1.000
_cell.length_b   1.000
_cell.length_c   1.000
_cell.angle_alpha   90.00
_cell.angle_beta   90.00
_cell.angle_gamma   90.00
#
_symmetry.space_group_name_H-M   'P 1'
#
loop_
_entity.id
_entity.type
_entity.pdbx_description
1 polymer ?
#
loop_
_entity_poly.entity_id
_entity_poly.type
_entity_poly.pdbx_seq_one_letter_code
_entity_poly.pdbx_strand_id
1 'polypeptide(L)'
;MNYCIQCGKEIKKEANFCPLCGKCQIQESAEATSVETILKKGTQLQTSLNEQLKNNQTMQQVTTESKNYFSWLNNQIKGEEKGNVKKTQFFGVVNFFLLIILNALAISRSILRMSDYRNESPIALFIESLLLIGVYFFLFILVYFFASNKLGREKVSFLDSFHTLFSPVSITVYSSLIAFLFSFLPIDSYMIVMGLFCLSALLISLSFTDRLWKREDILGRFCLTLVIVSISFIIVFIIFKLVGGSKIIDVFIENLN
;
A
#
# COMPACT_ATOMS: atom_id res chain seq x y z
N MET A 1 -28.28 -45.82 -55.21
CA MET A 1 -27.09 -44.96 -55.10
C MET A 1 -27.51 -43.53 -55.40
N ASN A 2 -26.72 -42.52 -55.01
CA ASN A 2 -27.02 -41.10 -55.30
C ASN A 2 -25.99 -40.56 -56.29
N TYR A 3 -26.38 -39.56 -57.08
CA TYR A 3 -25.47 -38.86 -57.98
C TYR A 3 -25.18 -37.47 -57.43
N CYS A 4 -23.94 -37.01 -57.58
CA CYS A 4 -23.55 -35.68 -57.14
C CYS A 4 -24.30 -34.60 -57.95
N ILE A 5 -24.91 -33.63 -57.25
CA ILE A 5 -25.71 -32.54 -57.86
C ILE A 5 -24.94 -31.70 -58.89
N GLN A 6 -23.61 -31.63 -58.77
CA GLN A 6 -22.78 -30.80 -59.65
C GLN A 6 -22.10 -31.58 -60.79
N CYS A 7 -21.49 -32.73 -60.51
CA CYS A 7 -20.67 -33.45 -61.51
C CYS A 7 -21.32 -34.72 -62.06
N GLY A 8 -22.51 -35.10 -61.58
CA GLY A 8 -23.28 -36.24 -62.08
C GLY A 8 -22.64 -37.62 -61.83
N LYS A 9 -21.53 -37.69 -61.09
CA LYS A 9 -20.88 -38.96 -60.74
C LYS A 9 -21.53 -39.62 -59.53
N GLU A 10 -21.50 -40.94 -59.51
CA GLU A 10 -22.12 -41.74 -58.47
C GLU A 10 -21.37 -41.60 -57.13
N ILE A 11 -22.12 -41.37 -56.06
CA ILE A 11 -21.64 -41.21 -54.69
C ILE A 11 -22.40 -42.15 -53.74
N LYS A 12 -21.74 -42.50 -52.62
CA LYS A 12 -22.39 -43.27 -51.55
C LYS A 12 -23.60 -42.49 -51.02
N LYS A 13 -24.68 -43.20 -50.69
CA LYS A 13 -25.98 -42.61 -50.29
C LYS A 13 -25.90 -41.64 -49.10
N GLU A 14 -24.86 -41.74 -48.27
CA GLU A 14 -24.65 -40.94 -47.05
C GLU A 14 -23.47 -39.96 -47.15
N ALA A 15 -22.93 -39.73 -48.36
CA ALA A 15 -21.80 -38.84 -48.53
C ALA A 15 -22.25 -37.36 -48.52
N ASN A 16 -21.95 -36.64 -47.43
CA ASN A 16 -22.24 -35.21 -47.28
C ASN A 16 -21.48 -34.33 -48.29
N PHE A 17 -20.33 -34.80 -48.79
CA PHE A 17 -19.52 -34.12 -49.79
C PHE A 17 -19.17 -35.09 -50.92
N CYS A 18 -19.16 -34.59 -52.15
CA CYS A 18 -18.68 -35.38 -53.28
C CYS A 18 -17.15 -35.51 -53.19
N PRO A 19 -16.58 -36.72 -53.09
CA PRO A 19 -15.13 -36.90 -52.96
C PRO A 19 -14.36 -36.51 -54.24
N LEU A 20 -15.04 -36.36 -55.38
CA LEU A 20 -14.40 -36.07 -56.66
C LEU A 20 -14.36 -34.58 -57.00
N CYS A 21 -15.37 -33.80 -56.57
CA CYS A 21 -15.42 -32.37 -56.85
C CYS A 21 -15.49 -31.48 -55.59
N GLY A 22 -15.53 -32.08 -54.40
CA GLY A 22 -15.56 -31.39 -53.10
C GLY A 22 -16.88 -30.69 -52.77
N LYS A 23 -17.89 -30.75 -53.65
CA LYS A 23 -19.17 -30.03 -53.46
C LYS A 23 -20.00 -30.69 -52.35
N CYS A 24 -20.51 -29.88 -51.41
CA CYS A 24 -21.49 -30.32 -50.41
C CYS A 24 -22.81 -30.73 -51.09
N GLN A 25 -23.35 -31.88 -50.69
CA GLN A 25 -24.56 -32.50 -51.24
C GLN A 25 -25.80 -32.27 -50.37
N ILE A 26 -25.64 -31.60 -49.23
CA ILE A 26 -26.74 -31.22 -48.35
C ILE A 26 -27.41 -29.99 -48.96
N GLN A 27 -28.58 -30.17 -49.57
CA GLN A 27 -29.47 -29.05 -49.88
C GLN A 27 -30.05 -28.54 -48.55
N GLU A 28 -29.71 -27.29 -48.21
CA GLU A 28 -30.22 -26.58 -47.02
C GLU A 28 -31.76 -26.61 -46.99
N SER A 29 -32.32 -27.38 -46.08
CA SER A 29 -33.60 -27.00 -45.49
C SER A 29 -33.31 -25.86 -44.53
N ALA A 30 -33.89 -24.69 -44.82
CA ALA A 30 -33.83 -23.51 -43.99
C ALA A 30 -34.29 -23.84 -42.56
N GLU A 31 -33.40 -23.70 -41.58
CA GLU A 31 -33.77 -23.61 -40.17
C GLU A 31 -32.91 -22.54 -39.48
N ALA A 32 -33.60 -21.54 -38.96
CA ALA A 32 -33.07 -20.29 -38.47
C ALA A 32 -32.08 -20.51 -37.30
N THR A 33 -30.79 -20.28 -37.55
CA THR A 33 -29.87 -19.92 -36.46
C THR A 33 -30.24 -18.52 -36.01
N SER A 34 -31.04 -18.41 -34.95
CA SER A 34 -31.56 -17.14 -34.47
C SER A 34 -30.43 -16.13 -34.26
N VAL A 35 -30.62 -14.92 -34.78
CA VAL A 35 -29.73 -13.75 -34.61
C VAL A 35 -29.38 -13.52 -33.13
N GLU A 36 -30.26 -13.94 -32.21
CA GLU A 36 -30.06 -13.91 -30.76
C GLU A 36 -28.85 -14.70 -30.25
N THR A 37 -28.53 -15.86 -30.83
CA THR A 37 -27.41 -16.70 -30.35
C THR A 37 -26.05 -16.13 -30.75
N ILE A 38 -25.99 -15.49 -31.93
CA ILE A 38 -24.79 -14.79 -32.42
C ILE A 38 -24.63 -13.46 -31.66
N LEU A 39 -25.72 -12.74 -31.39
CA LEU A 39 -25.71 -11.51 -30.61
C LEU A 39 -25.23 -11.77 -29.17
N LYS A 40 -25.77 -12.78 -28.48
CA LYS A 40 -25.36 -13.13 -27.10
C LYS A 40 -23.89 -13.52 -26.98
N LYS A 41 -23.34 -14.28 -27.94
CA LYS A 41 -21.90 -14.61 -27.97
C LYS A 41 -21.04 -13.38 -28.27
N GLY A 42 -21.48 -12.48 -29.15
CA GLY A 42 -20.80 -11.21 -29.41
C GLY A 42 -20.77 -10.30 -28.17
N THR A 43 -21.88 -10.19 -27.44
CA THR A 43 -21.96 -9.39 -26.22
C THR A 43 -21.13 -9.98 -25.08
N GLN A 44 -21.12 -11.31 -24.91
CA GLN A 44 -20.27 -11.97 -23.91
C GLN A 44 -18.77 -11.81 -24.24
N LEU A 45 -18.37 -11.98 -25.50
CA LEU A 45 -16.97 -11.80 -25.92
C LEU A 45 -16.50 -10.36 -25.72
N GLN A 46 -17.36 -9.38 -26.06
CA GLN A 46 -17.06 -7.96 -25.89
C GLN A 46 -17.03 -7.54 -24.41
N THR A 47 -17.85 -8.17 -23.56
CA THR A 47 -17.83 -7.94 -22.11
C THR A 47 -16.54 -8.51 -21.49
N SER A 48 -16.13 -9.73 -21.86
CA SER A 48 -14.87 -10.31 -21.39
C SER A 48 -13.64 -9.55 -21.90
N LEU A 49 -13.69 -9.03 -23.15
CA LEU A 49 -12.59 -8.23 -23.70
C LEU A 49 -12.49 -6.87 -23.02
N ASN A 50 -13.63 -6.22 -22.76
CA ASN A 50 -13.68 -4.95 -22.02
C ASN A 50 -13.22 -5.12 -20.57
N GLU A 51 -13.53 -6.25 -19.93
CA GLU A 51 -13.09 -6.57 -18.57
C GLU A 51 -11.58 -6.85 -18.52
N GLN A 52 -11.03 -7.56 -19.51
CA GLN A 52 -9.59 -7.73 -19.66
C GLN A 52 -8.85 -6.43 -20.02
N LEU A 53 -9.42 -5.58 -20.86
CA LEU A 53 -8.86 -4.25 -21.19
C LEU A 53 -8.88 -3.32 -19.98
N LYS A 54 -9.97 -3.32 -19.20
CA LYS A 54 -10.09 -2.55 -17.96
C LYS A 54 -9.11 -3.05 -16.90
N ASN A 55 -8.92 -4.36 -16.77
CA ASN A 55 -7.92 -4.94 -15.87
C ASN A 55 -6.49 -4.59 -16.30
N ASN A 56 -6.20 -4.60 -17.60
CA ASN A 56 -4.90 -4.19 -18.14
C ASN A 56 -4.62 -2.69 -17.92
N GLN A 57 -5.61 -1.81 -18.14
CA GLN A 57 -5.48 -0.38 -17.86
C GLN A 57 -5.28 -0.11 -16.36
N THR A 58 -5.99 -0.83 -15.49
CA THR A 58 -5.84 -0.70 -14.03
C THR A 58 -4.44 -1.10 -13.58
N MET A 59 -3.89 -2.20 -14.11
CA MET A 59 -2.53 -2.64 -13.80
C MET A 59 -1.46 -1.69 -14.35
N GLN A 60 -1.65 -1.15 -15.55
CA GLN A 60 -0.74 -0.13 -16.10
C GLN A 60 -0.77 1.17 -15.29
N GLN A 61 -1.94 1.58 -14.82
CA GLN A 61 -2.11 2.76 -13.97
C GLN A 61 -1.44 2.56 -12.61
N VAL A 62 -1.69 1.42 -11.94
CA VAL A 62 -1.04 1.10 -10.66
C VAL A 62 0.48 1.04 -10.82
N THR A 63 0.97 0.39 -11.87
CA THR A 63 2.41 0.31 -12.16
C THR A 63 3.02 1.68 -12.36
N THR A 64 2.35 2.55 -13.11
CA THR A 64 2.81 3.93 -13.37
C THR A 64 2.84 4.74 -12.08
N GLU A 65 1.79 4.70 -11.27
CA GLU A 65 1.75 5.45 -10.02
C GLU A 65 2.73 4.91 -8.96
N SER A 66 2.96 3.60 -8.89
CA SER A 66 4.03 3.03 -8.06
C SER A 66 5.42 3.50 -8.49
N LYS A 67 5.72 3.49 -9.80
CA LYS A 67 6.99 4.01 -10.33
C LYS A 67 7.16 5.50 -10.01
N ASN A 68 6.10 6.29 -10.15
CA ASN A 68 6.11 7.71 -9.79
C ASN A 68 6.44 7.90 -8.31
N TYR A 69 5.80 7.12 -7.43
CA TYR A 69 6.05 7.18 -5.99
C TYR A 69 7.50 6.82 -5.63
N PHE A 70 8.03 5.69 -6.12
CA PHE A 70 9.42 5.31 -5.80
C PHE A 70 10.46 6.24 -6.43
N SER A 71 10.17 6.79 -7.62
CA SER A 71 11.02 7.83 -8.20
C SER A 71 11.01 9.08 -7.32
N TRP A 72 9.84 9.53 -6.86
CA TRP A 72 9.73 10.64 -5.92
C TRP A 72 10.49 10.35 -4.63
N LEU A 73 10.29 9.17 -4.02
CA LEU A 73 10.93 8.76 -2.78
C LEU A 73 12.45 8.80 -2.87
N ASN A 74 13.01 8.29 -3.97
CA ASN A 74 14.45 8.31 -4.21
C ASN A 74 14.98 9.74 -4.45
N ASN A 75 14.22 10.57 -5.16
CA ASN A 75 14.57 11.97 -5.39
C ASN A 75 14.53 12.79 -4.09
N GLN A 76 13.58 12.51 -3.18
CA GLN A 76 13.54 13.11 -1.83
C GLN A 76 14.81 12.81 -1.05
N ILE A 77 15.23 11.54 -1.02
CA ILE A 77 16.42 11.10 -0.26
C ILE A 77 17.69 11.76 -0.79
N LYS A 78 17.76 12.01 -2.11
CA LYS A 78 18.88 12.73 -2.74
C LYS A 78 18.82 14.26 -2.56
N GLY A 79 17.72 14.79 -2.03
CA GLY A 79 17.52 16.24 -1.89
C GLY A 79 17.29 16.97 -3.22
N GLU A 80 16.91 16.26 -4.29
CA GLU A 80 16.78 16.80 -5.65
C GLU A 80 15.34 17.26 -5.99
N GLU A 81 14.57 17.74 -5.01
CA GLU A 81 13.17 18.15 -5.25
C GLU A 81 13.04 19.25 -6.31
N LYS A 82 12.75 18.83 -7.54
CA LYS A 82 12.32 19.67 -8.66
C LYS A 82 10.99 19.12 -9.19
N GLY A 83 9.88 19.48 -8.55
CA GLY A 83 8.58 18.91 -8.92
C GLY A 83 7.37 19.61 -8.33
N ASN A 84 6.23 19.44 -9.02
CA ASN A 84 4.96 20.12 -8.80
C ASN A 84 4.30 19.69 -7.46
N VAL A 85 4.27 20.62 -6.49
CA VAL A 85 3.93 20.41 -5.06
C VAL A 85 2.56 19.75 -4.81
N LYS A 86 1.60 19.86 -5.74
CA LYS A 86 0.24 19.32 -5.54
C LYS A 86 0.13 17.81 -5.73
N LYS A 87 0.88 17.19 -6.66
CA LYS A 87 0.85 15.72 -6.83
C LYS A 87 1.65 15.03 -5.71
N THR A 88 2.61 15.73 -5.11
CA THR A 88 3.49 15.19 -4.06
C THR A 88 2.82 15.14 -2.69
N GLN A 89 1.80 15.96 -2.42
CA GLN A 89 1.08 15.98 -1.14
C GLN A 89 0.57 14.60 -0.69
N PHE A 90 0.03 13.81 -1.62
CA PHE A 90 -0.47 12.46 -1.31
C PHE A 90 0.63 11.46 -0.97
N PHE A 91 1.86 11.66 -1.45
CA PHE A 91 2.95 10.72 -1.17
C PHE A 91 3.38 10.74 0.31
N GLY A 92 3.17 11.84 1.03
CA GLY A 92 3.34 11.85 2.49
C GLY A 92 2.36 10.92 3.22
N VAL A 93 1.12 10.85 2.73
CA VAL A 93 0.10 9.91 3.25
C VAL A 93 0.47 8.47 2.91
N VAL A 94 1.00 8.23 1.71
CA VAL A 94 1.50 6.90 1.30
C VAL A 94 2.67 6.47 2.21
N ASN A 95 3.64 7.36 2.49
CA ASN A 95 4.73 7.09 3.43
C ASN A 95 4.19 6.70 4.81
N PHE A 96 3.22 7.45 5.34
CA PHE A 96 2.58 7.13 6.62
C PHE A 96 2.00 5.71 6.66
N PHE A 97 1.20 5.34 5.65
CA PHE A 97 0.61 3.99 5.61
C PHE A 97 1.66 2.90 5.44
N LEU A 98 2.67 3.10 4.59
CA LEU A 98 3.75 2.13 4.40
C LEU A 98 4.54 1.93 5.69
N LEU A 99 4.84 3.00 6.43
CA LEU A 99 5.54 2.90 7.71
C LEU A 99 4.75 2.10 8.74
N ILE A 100 3.45 2.37 8.87
CA ILE A 100 2.60 1.64 9.82
C ILE A 100 2.53 0.16 9.45
N ILE A 101 2.22 -0.15 8.18
CA ILE A 101 2.02 -1.54 7.73
C ILE A 101 3.32 -2.33 7.81
N LEU A 102 4.44 -1.78 7.31
CA LEU A 102 5.72 -2.49 7.28
C LEU A 102 6.25 -2.73 8.69
N ASN A 103 6.22 -1.72 9.57
CA ASN A 103 6.69 -1.90 10.95
C ASN A 103 5.75 -2.81 11.75
N ALA A 104 4.44 -2.71 11.58
CA ALA A 104 3.50 -3.62 12.25
C ALA A 104 3.72 -5.08 11.84
N LEU A 105 3.93 -5.34 10.55
CA LEU A 105 4.29 -6.68 10.06
C LEU A 105 5.64 -7.14 10.62
N ALA A 106 6.65 -6.28 10.58
CA ALA A 106 7.99 -6.62 11.06
C ALA A 106 8.00 -6.98 12.55
N ILE A 107 7.34 -6.16 13.39
CA ILE A 107 7.27 -6.33 14.84
C ILE A 107 6.43 -7.54 15.22
N SER A 108 5.20 -7.65 14.69
CA SER A 108 4.34 -8.80 14.99
C SER A 108 5.00 -10.13 14.63
N ARG A 109 5.69 -10.19 13.48
CA ARG A 109 6.43 -11.37 13.06
C ARG A 109 7.65 -11.65 13.92
N SER A 110 8.41 -10.63 14.32
CA SER A 110 9.60 -10.83 15.15
C SER A 110 9.25 -11.26 16.58
N ILE A 111 8.13 -10.77 17.14
CA ILE A 111 7.60 -11.22 18.44
C ILE A 111 7.21 -12.70 18.39
N LEU A 112 6.51 -13.16 17.35
CA LEU A 112 6.13 -14.58 17.20
C LEU A 112 7.33 -15.55 17.15
N ARG A 113 8.54 -15.04 16.89
CA ARG A 113 9.76 -15.86 16.90
C ARG A 113 10.30 -16.09 18.30
N MET A 114 10.01 -15.19 19.24
CA MET A 114 10.38 -15.33 20.63
C MET A 114 9.71 -16.58 21.23
N SER A 115 10.45 -17.31 22.07
CA SER A 115 10.00 -18.59 22.66
C SER A 115 8.65 -18.47 23.35
N ASP A 116 8.46 -17.36 24.07
CA ASP A 116 7.35 -17.19 25.00
C ASP A 116 6.05 -16.79 24.29
N TYR A 117 6.15 -16.33 23.04
CA TYR A 117 5.05 -15.77 22.25
C TYR A 117 4.72 -16.59 20.99
N ARG A 118 5.34 -17.77 20.81
CA ARG A 118 5.18 -18.60 19.60
C ARG A 118 3.74 -19.10 19.37
N ASN A 119 2.97 -19.26 20.44
CA ASN A 119 1.59 -19.76 20.39
C ASN A 119 0.55 -18.64 20.20
N GLU A 120 0.98 -17.39 20.16
CA GLU A 120 0.09 -16.25 19.99
C GLU A 120 -0.48 -16.18 18.56
N SER A 121 -1.66 -15.57 18.43
CA SER A 121 -2.29 -15.40 17.12
C SER A 121 -1.52 -14.37 16.29
N PRO A 122 -0.99 -14.73 15.10
CA PRO A 122 -0.25 -13.80 14.26
C PRO A 122 -1.07 -12.59 13.83
N ILE A 123 -2.35 -12.80 13.58
CA ILE A 123 -3.29 -11.74 13.17
C ILE A 123 -3.56 -10.79 14.34
N ALA A 124 -3.71 -11.32 15.56
CA ALA A 124 -3.94 -10.49 16.74
C ALA A 124 -2.74 -9.57 17.01
N LEU A 125 -1.52 -10.12 17.04
CA LEU A 125 -0.29 -9.33 17.23
C LEU A 125 -0.08 -8.31 16.10
N PHE A 126 -0.42 -8.66 14.85
CA PHE A 126 -0.36 -7.73 13.74
C PHE A 126 -1.33 -6.56 13.91
N ILE A 127 -2.61 -6.84 14.22
CA ILE A 127 -3.62 -5.79 14.43
C ILE A 127 -3.23 -4.90 15.62
N GLU A 128 -2.77 -5.50 16.71
CA GLU A 128 -2.29 -4.78 17.89
C GLU A 128 -1.12 -3.85 17.52
N SER A 129 -0.12 -4.36 16.80
CA SER A 129 1.02 -3.57 16.33
C SER A 129 0.58 -2.44 15.40
N LEU A 130 -0.35 -2.73 14.48
CA LEU A 130 -0.88 -1.78 13.51
C LEU A 130 -1.59 -0.62 14.21
N LEU A 131 -2.44 -0.92 15.19
CA LEU A 131 -3.17 0.08 15.97
C LEU A 131 -2.21 0.91 16.82
N LEU A 132 -1.27 0.26 17.51
CA LEU A 132 -0.31 0.93 18.39
C LEU A 132 0.55 1.95 17.62
N ILE A 133 1.16 1.51 16.51
CA ILE A 133 2.01 2.36 15.66
C ILE A 133 1.17 3.40 14.93
N GLY A 134 -0.02 3.03 14.47
CA GLY A 134 -0.95 3.93 13.80
C GLY A 134 -1.39 5.07 14.70
N VAL A 135 -1.82 4.78 15.93
CA VAL A 135 -2.18 5.79 16.93
C VAL A 135 -0.97 6.67 17.26
N TYR A 136 0.21 6.08 17.47
CA TYR A 136 1.44 6.83 17.75
C TYR A 136 1.74 7.88 16.67
N PHE A 137 1.83 7.49 15.40
CA PHE A 137 2.13 8.44 14.32
C PHE A 137 0.99 9.42 14.05
N PHE A 138 -0.27 8.98 14.20
CA PHE A 138 -1.43 9.84 14.01
C PHE A 138 -1.48 10.97 15.06
N LEU A 139 -1.14 10.67 16.32
CA LEU A 139 -1.04 11.68 17.36
C LEU A 139 0.04 12.73 17.04
N PHE A 140 1.20 12.31 16.53
CA PHE A 140 2.25 13.24 16.10
C PHE A 140 1.75 14.21 15.03
N ILE A 141 0.99 13.71 14.05
CA ILE A 141 0.37 14.55 13.02
C ILE A 141 -0.65 15.51 13.63
N LEU A 142 -1.51 15.04 14.53
CA LEU A 142 -2.49 15.89 15.20
C LEU A 142 -1.81 17.01 15.98
N VAL A 143 -0.81 16.67 16.80
CA VAL A 143 -0.08 17.68 17.58
C VAL A 143 0.59 18.68 16.66
N TYR A 144 1.22 18.24 15.57
CA TYR A 144 1.79 19.14 14.57
C TYR A 144 0.76 20.07 13.95
N PHE A 145 -0.36 19.52 13.47
CA PHE A 145 -1.44 20.28 12.84
C PHE A 145 -1.98 21.36 13.79
N PHE A 146 -2.23 21.01 15.06
CA PHE A 146 -2.64 21.98 16.07
C PHE A 146 -1.54 23.00 16.39
N ALA A 147 -0.29 22.58 16.52
CA ALA A 147 0.84 23.46 16.81
C ALA A 147 1.08 24.48 15.69
N SER A 148 0.98 24.05 14.43
CA SER A 148 1.18 24.89 13.25
C SER A 148 0.02 25.88 13.06
N ASN A 149 -1.23 25.42 13.17
CA ASN A 149 -2.39 26.30 12.98
C ASN A 149 -2.63 27.25 14.17
N LYS A 150 -2.50 26.76 15.41
CA LYS A 150 -2.82 27.54 16.61
C LYS A 150 -1.67 28.42 17.08
N LEU A 151 -0.43 27.92 17.04
CA LEU A 151 0.73 28.72 17.46
C LEU A 151 1.47 29.36 16.29
N GLY A 152 1.49 28.75 15.10
CA GLY A 152 2.27 29.23 13.95
C GLY A 152 1.56 30.28 13.11
N ARG A 153 0.24 30.45 13.30
CA ARG A 153 -0.64 31.30 12.46
C ARG A 153 -0.60 30.97 10.96
N GLU A 154 0.05 29.88 10.57
CA GLU A 154 0.02 29.36 9.22
C GLU A 154 -1.31 28.64 9.00
N LYS A 155 -1.95 28.84 7.84
CA LYS A 155 -3.14 28.08 7.44
C LYS A 155 -2.69 26.79 6.76
N VAL A 156 -2.29 25.79 7.56
CA VAL A 156 -1.83 24.50 7.04
C VAL A 156 -3.02 23.54 6.99
N SER A 157 -3.27 22.93 5.82
CA SER A 157 -4.29 21.90 5.72
C SER A 157 -3.85 20.60 6.43
N PHE A 158 -4.80 19.75 6.77
CA PHE A 158 -4.48 18.47 7.41
C PHE A 158 -3.63 17.58 6.51
N LEU A 159 -3.89 17.55 5.20
CA LEU A 159 -3.08 16.79 4.23
C LEU A 159 -1.67 17.37 4.06
N ASP A 160 -1.53 18.70 4.13
CA ASP A 160 -0.21 19.34 4.12
C ASP A 160 0.63 18.94 5.33
N SER A 161 -0.01 18.66 6.48
CA SER A 161 0.68 18.18 7.67
C SER A 161 1.31 16.80 7.46
N PHE A 162 0.63 15.89 6.74
CA PHE A 162 1.23 14.61 6.34
C PHE A 162 2.43 14.81 5.44
N HIS A 163 2.27 15.59 4.37
CA HIS A 163 3.37 15.86 3.44
C HIS A 163 4.58 16.46 4.17
N THR A 164 4.33 17.42 5.04
CA THR A 164 5.40 18.17 5.72
C THR A 164 6.20 17.32 6.70
N LEU A 165 5.54 16.39 7.41
CA LEU A 165 6.18 15.49 8.36
C LEU A 165 6.79 14.25 7.69
N PHE A 166 6.09 13.68 6.71
CA PHE A 166 6.46 12.38 6.15
C PHE A 166 7.27 12.45 4.85
N SER A 167 7.32 13.59 4.15
CA SER A 167 8.19 13.77 2.98
C SER A 167 9.68 13.72 3.34
N PRO A 168 10.18 14.48 4.35
CA PRO A 168 11.62 14.52 4.67
C PRO A 168 12.16 13.19 5.23
N VAL A 169 11.28 12.37 5.79
CA VAL A 169 11.61 11.05 6.35
C VAL A 169 11.43 9.92 5.35
N SER A 170 11.46 10.19 4.05
CA SER A 170 11.36 9.17 3.01
C SER A 170 12.35 8.01 3.18
N ILE A 171 13.53 8.26 3.76
CA ILE A 171 14.51 7.21 4.10
C ILE A 171 14.00 6.19 5.14
N THR A 172 13.06 6.58 6.00
CA THR A 172 12.45 5.69 7.00
C THR A 172 11.62 4.58 6.38
N VAL A 173 11.08 4.81 5.16
CA VAL A 173 10.37 3.78 4.41
C VAL A 173 11.32 2.62 4.06
N TYR A 174 12.55 2.93 3.63
CA TYR A 174 13.57 1.92 3.39
C TYR A 174 14.04 1.25 4.69
N SER A 175 14.21 2.01 5.77
CA SER A 175 14.52 1.44 7.09
C SER A 175 13.45 0.43 7.55
N SER A 176 12.17 0.77 7.35
CA SER A 176 11.04 -0.10 7.69
C SER A 176 10.95 -1.33 6.77
N LEU A 177 11.29 -1.17 5.49
CA LEU A 177 11.40 -2.30 4.56
C LEU A 177 12.53 -3.25 4.97
N ILE A 178 13.67 -2.71 5.38
CA ILE A 178 14.79 -3.49 5.90
C ILE A 178 14.36 -4.22 7.18
N ALA A 179 13.71 -3.54 8.13
CA ALA A 179 13.17 -4.17 9.34
C ALA A 179 12.22 -5.33 9.00
N PHE A 180 11.34 -5.12 8.03
CA PHE A 180 10.47 -6.16 7.51
C PHE A 180 11.27 -7.34 6.94
N LEU A 181 12.31 -7.12 6.14
CA LEU A 181 13.16 -8.21 5.64
C LEU A 181 13.90 -8.96 6.77
N PHE A 182 14.42 -8.24 7.77
CA PHE A 182 15.07 -8.84 8.95
C PHE A 182 14.10 -9.74 9.74
N SER A 183 12.81 -9.41 9.78
CA SER A 183 11.80 -10.25 10.44
C SER A 183 11.60 -11.64 9.80
N PHE A 184 12.13 -11.88 8.59
CA PHE A 184 12.12 -13.19 7.94
C PHE A 184 13.37 -14.03 8.22
N LEU A 185 14.40 -13.46 8.82
CA LEU A 185 15.58 -14.23 9.19
C LEU A 185 15.20 -15.32 10.20
N PRO A 186 15.86 -16.49 10.15
CA PRO A 186 15.58 -17.61 11.05
C PRO A 186 16.10 -17.40 12.48
N ILE A 187 16.76 -16.27 12.75
CA ILE A 187 17.36 -15.91 14.04
C ILE A 187 16.41 -14.93 14.74
N ASP A 188 16.45 -14.90 16.08
CA ASP A 188 15.74 -13.91 16.89
C ASP A 188 16.17 -12.49 16.49
N SER A 189 15.31 -11.83 15.71
CA SER A 189 15.57 -10.52 15.10
C SER A 189 14.81 -9.38 15.77
N TYR A 190 14.07 -9.66 16.85
CA TYR A 190 13.21 -8.70 17.54
C TYR A 190 13.94 -7.40 17.90
N MET A 191 15.12 -7.50 18.54
CA MET A 191 15.92 -6.34 18.93
C MET A 191 16.35 -5.47 17.73
N ILE A 192 16.74 -6.11 16.62
CA ILE A 192 17.14 -5.39 15.40
C ILE A 192 15.93 -4.69 14.80
N VAL A 193 14.79 -5.38 14.71
CA VAL A 193 13.53 -4.82 14.18
C VAL A 193 13.07 -3.64 15.03
N MET A 194 13.08 -3.78 16.36
CA MET A 194 12.73 -2.70 17.29
C MET A 194 13.71 -1.53 17.21
N GLY A 195 15.01 -1.80 17.07
CA GLY A 195 16.02 -0.75 16.85
C GLY A 195 15.76 0.06 15.58
N LEU A 196 15.42 -0.59 14.47
CA LEU A 196 15.08 0.07 13.20
C LEU A 196 13.74 0.85 13.29
N PHE A 197 12.77 0.33 14.03
CA PHE A 197 11.54 1.06 14.34
C PHE A 197 11.80 2.32 15.16
N CYS A 198 12.58 2.22 16.24
CA CYS A 198 12.98 3.35 17.07
C CYS A 198 13.76 4.40 16.27
N LEU A 199 14.65 3.97 15.37
CA LEU A 199 15.35 4.87 14.45
C LEU A 199 14.36 5.62 13.53
N SER A 200 13.36 4.92 12.99
CA SER A 200 12.32 5.53 12.15
C SER A 200 11.49 6.56 12.94
N ALA A 201 11.09 6.22 14.17
CA ALA A 201 10.37 7.12 15.06
C ALA A 201 11.20 8.37 15.45
N LEU A 202 12.51 8.19 15.67
CA LEU A 202 13.44 9.28 15.95
C LEU A 202 13.57 10.23 14.75
N LEU A 203 13.71 9.71 13.53
CA LEU A 203 13.81 10.53 12.31
C LEU A 203 12.55 11.38 12.08
N ILE A 204 11.36 10.81 12.35
CA ILE A 204 10.09 11.55 12.32
C ILE A 204 10.06 12.65 13.38
N SER A 205 10.53 12.35 14.59
CA SER A 205 10.61 13.32 15.67
C SER A 205 11.60 14.46 15.35
N LEU A 206 12.71 14.16 14.68
CA LEU A 206 13.66 15.16 14.20
C LEU A 206 13.05 16.03 13.10
N SER A 207 12.31 15.44 12.14
CA SER A 207 11.62 16.20 11.09
C SER A 207 10.57 17.14 11.67
N PHE A 208 9.80 16.68 12.66
CA PHE A 208 8.87 17.50 13.43
C PHE A 208 9.57 18.68 14.11
N THR A 209 10.70 18.40 14.77
CA THR A 209 11.49 19.40 15.51
C THR A 209 12.10 20.46 14.58
N ASP A 210 12.71 20.04 13.46
CA ASP A 210 13.28 20.95 12.46
C ASP A 210 12.22 21.95 11.93
N ARG A 211 11.00 21.46 11.68
CA ARG A 211 9.90 22.29 11.18
C ARG A 211 9.38 23.27 12.22
N LEU A 212 9.29 22.87 13.50
CA LEU A 212 8.94 23.79 14.57
C LEU A 212 10.03 24.84 14.80
N TRP A 213 11.30 24.47 14.65
CA TRP A 213 12.45 25.34 14.89
C TRP A 213 12.58 26.47 13.85
N LYS A 214 12.18 26.21 12.61
CA LYS A 214 12.24 27.18 11.50
C LYS A 214 11.22 28.32 11.59
N ARG A 215 10.36 28.36 12.62
CA ARG A 215 9.39 29.45 12.81
C ARG A 215 10.09 30.79 13.07
N GLU A 216 9.58 31.87 12.46
CA GLU A 216 10.18 33.21 12.53
C GLU A 216 10.02 33.93 13.88
N ASP A 217 9.16 33.45 14.79
CA ASP A 217 8.86 34.12 16.06
C ASP A 217 10.07 34.20 17.01
N ILE A 218 10.26 35.36 17.67
CA ILE A 218 11.49 35.76 18.37
C ILE A 218 11.54 35.23 19.82
N LEU A 219 10.39 34.91 20.43
CA LEU A 219 10.33 34.47 21.83
C LEU A 219 10.44 32.94 21.95
N GLY A 220 11.61 32.50 22.42
CA GLY A 220 11.80 31.18 23.04
C GLY A 220 11.59 29.98 22.13
N ARG A 221 12.00 30.02 20.85
CA ARG A 221 11.88 28.90 19.89
C ARG A 221 12.28 27.54 20.48
N PHE A 222 13.39 27.51 21.23
CA PHE A 222 13.85 26.33 21.94
C PHE A 222 12.86 25.89 23.03
N CYS A 223 12.46 26.80 23.91
CA CYS A 223 11.55 26.49 25.02
C CYS A 223 10.17 26.01 24.51
N LEU A 224 9.59 26.69 23.52
CA LEU A 224 8.31 26.34 22.94
C LEU A 224 8.36 24.99 22.20
N THR A 225 9.43 24.73 21.42
CA THR A 225 9.62 23.44 20.76
C THR A 225 9.79 22.33 21.78
N LEU A 226 10.59 22.56 22.83
CA LEU A 226 10.81 21.61 23.91
C LEU A 226 9.51 21.32 24.68
N VAL A 227 8.70 22.34 24.96
CA VAL A 227 7.38 22.20 25.59
C VAL A 227 6.45 21.38 24.70
N ILE A 228 6.36 21.67 23.40
CA ILE A 228 5.50 20.92 22.48
C ILE A 228 5.96 19.46 22.38
N VAL A 229 7.25 19.20 22.20
CA VAL A 229 7.79 17.83 22.13
C VAL A 229 7.56 17.09 23.45
N SER A 230 7.74 17.75 24.60
CA SER A 230 7.49 17.15 25.91
C SER A 230 6.01 16.83 26.12
N ILE A 231 5.11 17.74 25.72
CA ILE A 231 3.66 17.51 25.76
C ILE A 231 3.28 16.35 24.83
N SER A 232 3.82 16.29 23.61
CA SER A 232 3.62 15.17 22.69
C SER A 232 4.04 13.85 23.35
N PHE A 233 5.22 13.83 23.98
CA PHE A 233 5.74 12.63 24.63
C PHE A 233 4.88 12.21 25.82
N ILE A 234 4.40 13.16 26.63
CA ILE A 234 3.48 12.91 27.74
C ILE A 234 2.14 12.37 27.23
N ILE A 235 1.55 12.97 26.20
CA ILE A 235 0.29 12.52 25.61
C ILE A 235 0.43 11.09 25.08
N VAL A 236 1.52 10.83 24.35
CA VAL A 236 1.83 9.51 23.83
C VAL A 236 1.99 8.51 24.97
N PHE A 237 2.75 8.85 26.02
CA PHE A 237 2.95 7.99 27.19
C PHE A 237 1.64 7.69 27.94
N ILE A 238 0.77 8.69 28.13
CA ILE A 238 -0.56 8.50 28.73
C ILE A 238 -1.40 7.55 27.87
N ILE A 239 -1.37 7.70 26.55
CA ILE A 239 -2.12 6.83 25.64
C ILE A 239 -1.58 5.41 25.69
N PHE A 240 -0.26 5.21 25.71
CA PHE A 240 0.34 3.89 25.93
C PHE A 240 -0.09 3.27 27.26
N LYS A 241 -0.12 4.05 28.35
CA LYS A 241 -0.63 3.62 29.66
C LYS A 241 -2.11 3.27 29.65
N LEU A 242 -2.95 4.02 28.91
CA LEU A 242 -4.37 3.74 28.75
C LEU A 242 -4.61 2.49 27.90
N VAL A 243 -3.73 2.22 26.95
CA VAL A 243 -3.73 0.99 26.14
C VAL A 243 -3.27 -0.22 26.97
N GLY A 244 -2.51 -0.02 28.06
CA GLY A 244 -2.58 -0.68 29.38
C GLY A 244 -2.55 -2.21 29.54
N GLY A 245 -2.66 -2.98 28.46
CA GLY A 245 -2.67 -4.43 28.41
C GLY A 245 -2.27 -4.92 27.02
N SER A 246 -1.46 -4.10 26.32
CA SER A 246 -0.86 -4.48 25.06
C SER A 246 0.32 -5.38 25.33
N LYS A 247 0.26 -6.61 24.81
CA LYS A 247 1.34 -7.60 24.90
C LYS A 247 2.63 -7.06 24.29
N ILE A 248 2.54 -6.22 23.27
CA ILE A 248 3.70 -5.59 22.64
C ILE A 248 4.43 -4.66 23.62
N ILE A 249 3.68 -3.92 24.44
CA ILE A 249 4.27 -3.04 25.46
C ILE A 249 4.97 -3.89 26.53
N ASP A 250 4.34 -4.98 26.96
CA ASP A 250 4.92 -5.89 27.95
C ASP A 250 6.22 -6.50 27.43
N VAL A 251 6.21 -7.06 26.21
CA VAL A 251 7.41 -7.57 25.52
C VAL A 251 8.49 -6.49 25.44
N PHE A 252 8.12 -5.26 25.07
CA PHE A 252 9.09 -4.17 24.96
C PHE A 252 9.73 -3.81 26.30
N ILE A 253 8.95 -3.77 27.38
CA ILE A 253 9.46 -3.47 28.73
C ILE A 253 10.33 -4.61 29.26
N GLU A 254 9.94 -5.87 29.05
CA GLU A 254 10.73 -7.04 29.45
C GLU A 254 12.10 -7.06 28.78
N ASN A 255 12.17 -6.64 27.52
CA ASN A 255 13.41 -6.63 26.73
C ASN A 255 14.29 -5.39 26.93
N LEU A 256 13.84 -4.43 27.74
CA LEU A 256 14.61 -3.25 28.14
C LEU A 256 15.35 -3.41 29.47
N ASN A 257 14.92 -4.36 30.30
CA ASN A 257 15.53 -4.70 31.60
C ASN A 257 16.62 -5.76 31.46
#